data_AF-A0A445BBV2-F1
#
_entry.id   AF-A0A445BBV2-F1
#
_cell.length_a   1.000
_cell.length_b   1.000
_cell.length_c   1.000
_cell.angle_alpha   90.00
_cell.angle_beta   90.00
_cell.angle_gamma   90.00
#
_symmetry.space_group_name_H-M   'P 1'
#
loop_
_entity.id
_entity.type
_entity.pdbx_description
1 polymer ?
#
loop_
_entity_poly.entity_id
_entity_poly.type
_entity_poly.pdbx_seq_one_letter_code
_entity_poly.pdbx_strand_id
1 'polypeptide(L)'
;MYDRVLLVATGSGICVFLSFLLQPCKAEVCVLWVTKGVEQNFGKEIKEMMSGHSKEKVIVHDTAVLGRPNVSEMSVNAANNFGAQVVIVTSNPQRSRDVVNACKANGIAAFGPIWDS
;
A
#
# COMPACT_ATOMS: atom_id res chain seq x y z
N MET A 1 -13.37 6.94 -14.38
CA MET A 1 -13.12 6.26 -13.08
C MET A 1 -11.84 5.45 -13.26
N TYR A 2 -11.03 5.26 -12.22
CA TYR A 2 -9.74 4.54 -12.35
C TYR A 2 -9.96 3.02 -12.30
N ASP A 3 -9.34 2.29 -13.23
CA ASP A 3 -9.43 0.84 -13.38
C ASP A 3 -8.22 0.11 -12.77
N ARG A 4 -7.06 0.80 -12.65
CA ARG A 4 -5.86 0.26 -11.98
C ARG A 4 -5.43 1.14 -10.81
N VAL A 5 -5.47 0.57 -9.61
CA VAL A 5 -5.28 1.30 -8.35
C VAL A 5 -4.14 0.68 -7.54
N LEU A 6 -3.18 1.51 -7.11
CA LEU A 6 -2.23 1.13 -6.07
C LEU A 6 -2.75 1.58 -4.70
N LEU A 7 -2.90 0.65 -3.78
CA LEU A 7 -3.30 0.87 -2.39
C LEU A 7 -2.04 0.79 -1.50
N VAL A 8 -1.66 1.91 -0.90
CA VAL A 8 -0.47 2.01 -0.04
C VAL A 8 -0.91 2.08 1.41
N ALA A 9 -0.52 1.09 2.22
CA ALA A 9 -0.82 1.04 3.64
C ALA A 9 0.44 0.95 4.48
N THR A 10 0.43 1.60 5.65
CA THR A 10 1.45 1.37 6.67
C THR A 10 0.86 0.91 7.99
N GLY A 11 1.53 -0.02 8.68
CA GLY A 11 1.06 -0.52 9.98
C GLY A 11 -0.36 -1.08 9.87
N SER A 12 -1.22 -0.73 10.83
CA SER A 12 -2.64 -1.15 10.87
C SER A 12 -3.51 -0.52 9.78
N GLY A 13 -3.02 0.45 9.02
CA GLY A 13 -3.75 1.04 7.89
C GLY A 13 -4.18 0.02 6.84
N ILE A 14 -3.56 -1.17 6.79
CA ILE A 14 -3.95 -2.27 5.91
C ILE A 14 -5.40 -2.69 6.09
N CYS A 15 -5.97 -2.53 7.28
CA CYS A 15 -7.36 -2.89 7.57
C CYS A 15 -8.37 -2.15 6.69
N VAL A 16 -8.03 -0.95 6.20
CA VAL A 16 -8.87 -0.19 5.26
C VAL A 16 -8.98 -0.87 3.90
N PHE A 17 -7.97 -1.66 3.52
CA PHE A 17 -7.85 -2.23 2.18
C PHE A 17 -8.03 -3.74 2.09
N LEU A 18 -8.12 -4.46 3.22
CA LEU A 18 -8.27 -5.92 3.21
C LEU A 18 -9.49 -6.39 2.41
N SER A 19 -10.59 -5.64 2.40
CA SER A 19 -11.78 -5.99 1.60
C SER A 19 -11.48 -6.11 0.11
N PHE A 20 -10.54 -5.32 -0.44
CA PHE A 20 -10.14 -5.39 -1.85
C PHE A 20 -9.37 -6.67 -2.21
N LEU A 21 -8.78 -7.35 -1.22
CA LEU A 21 -8.15 -8.66 -1.40
C LEU A 21 -9.13 -9.81 -1.16
N LEU A 22 -10.10 -9.61 -0.28
CA LEU A 22 -11.04 -10.64 0.17
C LEU A 22 -12.30 -10.74 -0.70
N GLN A 23 -12.63 -9.70 -1.48
CA GLN A 23 -13.87 -9.62 -2.24
C GLN A 23 -13.58 -9.29 -3.71
N PRO A 24 -14.45 -9.74 -4.64
CA PRO A 24 -14.36 -9.33 -6.04
C PRO A 24 -14.38 -7.80 -6.17
N CYS A 25 -13.37 -7.26 -6.84
CA CYS A 25 -13.27 -5.85 -7.17
C CYS A 25 -13.30 -5.68 -8.69
N LYS A 26 -14.02 -4.67 -9.18
CA LYS A 26 -14.04 -4.33 -10.62
C LYS A 26 -12.71 -3.73 -11.08
N ALA A 27 -12.03 -2.99 -10.20
CA ALA A 27 -10.71 -2.44 -10.46
C ALA A 27 -9.62 -3.47 -10.18
N GLU A 28 -8.57 -3.46 -10.99
CA GLU A 28 -7.33 -4.16 -10.69
C GLU A 28 -6.59 -3.40 -9.59
N VAL A 29 -6.29 -4.11 -8.50
CA VAL A 29 -5.66 -3.53 -7.33
C VAL A 29 -4.30 -4.16 -7.09
N CYS A 30 -3.33 -3.31 -6.78
CA CYS A 30 -2.04 -3.70 -6.20
C CYS A 30 -1.97 -3.12 -4.78
N VAL A 31 -1.56 -3.91 -3.80
CA VAL A 31 -1.42 -3.48 -2.40
C VAL A 31 0.06 -3.41 -2.05
N LEU A 32 0.54 -2.22 -1.68
CA LEU A 32 1.84 -2.02 -1.04
C LEU A 32 1.63 -1.86 0.46
N TRP A 33 2.06 -2.84 1.24
CA TRP A 33 1.95 -2.82 2.70
C TRP A 33 3.33 -2.76 3.36
N VAL A 34 3.61 -1.66 4.05
CA VAL A 34 4.84 -1.46 4.83
C VAL A 34 4.52 -1.54 6.32
N THR A 35 5.01 -2.56 7.02
CA THR A 35 4.70 -2.76 8.44
C THR A 35 5.90 -3.32 9.20
N LYS A 36 5.83 -3.37 10.53
CA LYS A 36 6.86 -4.01 11.36
C LYS A 36 6.31 -5.35 11.85
N GLY A 37 7.05 -6.43 11.71
CA GLY A 37 6.75 -7.75 12.27
C GLY A 37 5.34 -8.22 11.94
N VAL A 38 5.11 -8.62 10.68
CA VAL A 38 3.78 -8.98 10.18
C VAL A 38 3.14 -10.06 11.06
N GLU A 39 3.84 -11.16 11.29
CA GLU A 39 3.31 -12.29 12.08
C GLU A 39 3.13 -11.92 13.55
N GLN A 40 4.08 -11.18 14.12
CA GLN A 40 4.06 -10.81 15.52
C GLN A 40 2.92 -9.84 15.86
N ASN A 41 2.58 -8.93 14.94
CA ASN A 41 1.58 -7.88 15.21
C ASN A 41 0.21 -8.16 14.60
N PHE A 42 0.12 -8.99 13.56
CA PHE A 42 -1.13 -9.27 12.83
C PHE A 42 -1.49 -10.76 12.79
N GLY A 43 -0.63 -11.62 13.33
CA GLY A 43 -0.85 -13.06 13.36
C GLY A 43 -0.41 -13.78 12.09
N LYS A 44 -0.28 -15.10 12.24
CA LYS A 44 0.13 -16.01 11.15
C LYS A 44 -0.88 -16.02 9.99
N GLU A 45 -2.17 -15.97 10.29
CA GLU A 45 -3.24 -15.97 9.28
C GLU A 45 -3.13 -14.79 8.31
N ILE A 46 -2.89 -13.57 8.81
CA ILE A 46 -2.70 -12.39 7.96
C ILE A 46 -1.40 -12.51 7.15
N LYS A 47 -0.32 -13.00 7.74
CA LYS A 47 0.93 -13.22 7.01
C LYS A 47 0.72 -14.19 5.85
N GLU A 48 0.07 -15.33 6.11
CA GLU A 48 -0.20 -16.35 5.11
C GLU A 48 -1.13 -15.82 4.01
N MET A 49 -2.22 -15.15 4.39
CA MET A 49 -3.14 -14.50 3.46
C MET A 49 -2.40 -13.54 2.51
N MET A 50 -1.57 -12.64 3.04
CA MET A 50 -0.84 -11.67 2.23
C MET A 50 0.22 -12.35 1.34
N SER A 51 0.88 -13.40 1.84
CA SER A 51 1.87 -14.17 1.07
C SER A 51 1.28 -15.08 -0.01
N GLY A 52 -0.01 -15.44 0.10
CA GLY A 52 -0.70 -16.28 -0.88
C GLY A 52 -1.05 -15.56 -2.18
N HIS A 53 -0.87 -14.24 -2.24
CA HIS A 53 -1.12 -13.44 -3.44
C HIS A 53 0.17 -13.30 -4.29
N SER A 54 0.01 -13.13 -5.60
CA SER A 54 1.16 -12.83 -6.47
C SER A 54 1.78 -11.48 -6.11
N LYS A 55 3.10 -11.32 -6.36
CA LYS A 55 3.81 -10.05 -6.15
C LYS A 55 3.29 -8.90 -7.00
N GLU A 56 2.58 -9.21 -8.08
CA GLU A 56 1.88 -8.22 -8.92
C GLU A 56 0.66 -7.63 -8.20
N LYS A 57 0.01 -8.41 -7.32
CA LYS A 57 -1.14 -7.98 -6.52
C LYS A 57 -0.76 -7.46 -5.13
N VAL A 58 0.24 -8.04 -4.48
CA VAL A 58 0.58 -7.71 -3.08
C VAL A 58 2.09 -7.62 -2.90
N ILE A 59 2.54 -6.48 -2.39
CA ILE A 59 3.92 -6.19 -2.02
C ILE A 59 3.94 -5.96 -0.51
N VAL A 60 4.56 -6.88 0.24
CA VAL A 60 4.73 -6.75 1.69
C VAL A 60 6.18 -6.38 2.01
N HIS A 61 6.38 -5.27 2.72
CA HIS A 61 7.67 -4.85 3.25
C HIS A 61 7.64 -4.91 4.78
N ASP A 62 8.19 -6.00 5.33
CA ASP A 62 8.38 -6.14 6.78
C ASP A 62 9.65 -5.43 7.23
N THR A 63 9.49 -4.30 7.90
CA THR A 63 10.56 -3.46 8.42
C THR A 63 11.37 -4.08 9.56
N ALA A 64 10.88 -5.15 10.20
CA ALA A 64 11.68 -5.93 11.14
C ALA A 64 12.74 -6.79 10.45
N VAL A 65 12.50 -7.15 9.18
CA VAL A 65 13.36 -8.01 8.37
C VAL A 65 14.19 -7.20 7.35
N LEU A 66 13.55 -6.25 6.67
CA LEU A 66 14.11 -5.50 5.55
C LEU A 66 14.56 -4.07 5.94
N GLY A 67 14.39 -3.67 7.20
CA GLY A 67 14.62 -2.30 7.64
C GLY A 67 13.54 -1.32 7.16
N ARG A 68 13.64 -0.05 7.58
CA ARG A 68 12.67 1.00 7.20
C ARG A 68 12.94 1.52 5.79
N PRO A 69 11.98 1.43 4.85
CA PRO A 69 12.17 1.93 3.49
C PRO A 69 11.78 3.42 3.39
N ASN A 70 12.15 4.04 2.26
CA ASN A 70 11.50 5.24 1.79
C ASN A 70 10.15 4.85 1.15
N VAL A 71 9.06 5.02 1.90
CA VAL A 71 7.70 4.62 1.45
C VAL A 71 7.27 5.41 0.22
N SER A 72 7.66 6.67 0.10
CA SER A 72 7.32 7.51 -1.05
C SER A 72 7.96 7.00 -2.33
N GLU A 73 9.25 6.66 -2.30
CA GLU A 73 9.96 6.08 -3.44
C GLU A 73 9.41 4.70 -3.81
N MET A 74 9.18 3.82 -2.82
CA MET A 74 8.53 2.53 -3.06
C MET A 74 7.15 2.70 -3.70
N SER A 75 6.37 3.70 -3.29
CA SER A 75 5.03 3.94 -3.83
C SER A 75 5.09 4.36 -5.30
N VAL A 76 5.99 5.26 -5.66
CA VAL A 76 6.19 5.69 -7.05
C VAL A 76 6.65 4.51 -7.92
N ASN A 77 7.63 3.74 -7.43
CA ASN A 77 8.14 2.58 -8.16
C ASN A 77 7.07 1.49 -8.35
N ALA A 78 6.32 1.17 -7.29
CA ALA A 78 5.21 0.22 -7.37
C ALA A 78 4.12 0.69 -8.32
N ALA A 79 3.77 1.98 -8.28
CA ALA A 79 2.76 2.56 -9.16
C ALA A 79 3.19 2.48 -10.64
N ASN A 80 4.44 2.81 -10.95
CA ASN A 80 4.97 2.69 -12.30
C ASN A 80 5.01 1.24 -12.79
N ASN A 81 5.51 0.31 -11.96
CA ASN A 81 5.61 -1.10 -12.31
C ASN A 81 4.24 -1.75 -12.55
N PHE A 82 3.24 -1.38 -11.74
CA PHE A 82 1.86 -1.86 -11.88
C PHE A 82 1.09 -1.11 -13.00
N GLY A 83 1.58 0.05 -13.44
CA GLY A 83 0.85 0.95 -14.33
C GLY A 83 -0.38 1.55 -13.63
N ALA A 84 -0.29 1.83 -12.34
CA ALA A 84 -1.39 2.42 -11.56
C ALA A 84 -1.83 3.76 -12.16
N GLN A 85 -3.13 3.94 -12.32
CA GLN A 85 -3.71 5.22 -12.72
C GLN A 85 -3.92 6.15 -11.52
N VAL A 86 -4.03 5.57 -10.33
CA VAL A 86 -4.17 6.30 -9.07
C VAL A 86 -3.53 5.55 -7.91
N VAL A 87 -2.98 6.31 -6.96
CA VAL A 87 -2.46 5.83 -5.67
C VAL A 87 -3.39 6.29 -4.56
N ILE A 88 -3.85 5.37 -3.72
CA ILE A 88 -4.58 5.68 -2.49
C ILE A 88 -3.70 5.27 -1.31
N VAL A 89 -3.31 6.22 -0.46
CA VAL A 89 -2.46 5.97 0.70
C VAL A 89 -3.22 6.11 2.00
N THR A 90 -2.98 5.20 2.94
CA THR A 90 -3.38 5.30 4.34
C THR A 90 -2.18 5.07 5.25
N SER A 91 -1.78 6.14 5.94
CA SER A 91 -0.61 6.19 6.81
C SER A 91 -0.78 7.31 7.83
N ASN A 92 0.25 7.53 8.66
CA ASN A 92 0.28 8.72 9.50
C ASN A 92 0.30 10.01 8.64
N PRO A 93 -0.11 11.18 9.17
CA PRO A 93 -0.27 12.39 8.36
C PRO A 93 0.98 12.82 7.60
N GLN A 94 2.17 12.65 8.19
CA GLN A 94 3.42 12.99 7.51
C GLN A 94 3.67 12.08 6.31
N ARG A 95 3.67 10.75 6.51
CA ARG A 95 3.93 9.80 5.43
C ARG A 95 2.86 9.84 4.34
N SER A 96 1.58 10.03 4.69
CA SER A 96 0.51 10.21 3.70
C SER A 96 0.78 11.41 2.80
N ARG A 97 1.16 12.56 3.37
CA ARG A 97 1.54 13.76 2.61
C ARG A 97 2.77 13.51 1.73
N ASP A 98 3.80 12.86 2.26
CA ASP A 98 5.03 12.57 1.51
C ASP A 98 4.78 11.66 0.31
N VAL A 99 3.96 10.61 0.48
CA VAL A 99 3.57 9.70 -0.61
C VAL A 99 2.76 10.44 -1.68
N VAL A 100 1.75 11.24 -1.27
CA VAL A 100 0.94 12.02 -2.20
C VAL A 100 1.79 13.00 -2.99
N ASN A 101 2.69 13.73 -2.32
CA ASN A 101 3.57 14.70 -2.98
C ASN A 101 4.54 14.03 -3.95
N ALA A 102 5.15 12.91 -3.57
CA ALA A 102 6.06 12.17 -4.43
C ALA A 102 5.35 11.60 -5.68
N CYS A 103 4.15 11.05 -5.53
CA CYS A 103 3.36 10.55 -6.65
C CYS A 103 2.97 11.70 -7.60
N LYS A 104 2.49 12.83 -7.06
CA LYS A 104 2.14 14.01 -7.86
C LYS A 104 3.34 14.59 -8.61
N ALA A 105 4.51 14.64 -7.97
CA ALA A 105 5.75 15.08 -8.61
C ALA A 105 6.18 14.17 -9.78
N ASN A 106 5.72 12.91 -9.79
CA ASN A 106 5.94 11.95 -10.86
C ASN A 106 4.74 11.81 -11.82
N GLY A 107 3.77 12.75 -11.77
CA GLY A 107 2.61 12.74 -12.67
C GLY A 107 1.55 11.69 -12.35
N ILE A 108 1.58 11.08 -11.16
CA ILE A 108 0.65 10.03 -10.73
C ILE A 108 -0.42 10.65 -9.83
N ALA A 109 -1.70 10.42 -10.15
CA ALA A 109 -2.80 10.86 -9.30
C ALA A 109 -2.71 10.16 -7.93
N ALA A 110 -2.77 10.92 -6.84
CA ALA A 110 -2.62 10.37 -5.50
C ALA A 110 -3.50 11.06 -4.46
N PHE A 111 -4.09 10.25 -3.58
CA PHE A 111 -4.99 10.68 -2.51
C PHE A 111 -4.68 9.97 -1.21
N GLY A 112 -4.86 10.66 -0.09
CA GLY A 112 -4.71 10.10 1.24
C GLY A 112 -5.47 10.93 2.27
N PRO A 113 -5.57 10.45 3.51
CA PRO A 113 -6.25 11.17 4.57
C PRO A 113 -5.57 12.52 4.83
N ILE A 114 -6.39 13.56 4.97
CA ILE A 114 -5.95 14.94 5.28
C ILE A 114 -5.78 15.12 6.79
N TRP A 115 -6.60 14.41 7.57
CA TRP A 115 -6.63 14.45 9.04
C TRP A 115 -6.08 13.14 9.61
N ASP A 116 -5.49 13.19 10.79
CA ASP A 116 -5.20 11.99 11.57
C ASP A 116 -6.49 11.32 12.06
N SER A 117 -6.41 10.01 12.22
CA SER A 117 -7.37 9.17 12.95
C SER A 117 -6.75 8.77 14.28
#